data_AF-A0A353KR10-F1
#
_entry.id   AF-A0A353KR10-F1
#
_cell.length_a   1.000
_cell.length_b   1.000
_cell.length_c   1.000
_cell.angle_alpha   90.00
_cell.angle_beta   90.00
_cell.angle_gamma   90.00
#
_symmetry.space_group_name_H-M   'P 1'
#
loop_
_entity.id
_entity.type
_entity.pdbx_description
1 polymer ?
#
loop_
_entity_poly.entity_id
_entity_poly.type
_entity_poly.pdbx_seq_one_letter_code
_entity_poly.pdbx_strand_id
1 'polypeptide(L)'
;MNNKKTARLRAKTLKTSFKTRRKSLFHRIFINRQIYIMLIPVILFYIIYRYVPMYGITLAWKDWRPKFGILGSPWVGWENFEWVFTRPDLARAIRNTFIISGLKLLICFPLPIVFAILLNEMVGGAFKKSIQ
;
A
#
# COMPACT_ATOMS: atom_id res chain seq x y z
N MET A 1 29.92 -20.80 -61.22
CA MET A 1 28.46 -20.98 -60.99
C MET A 1 28.29 -22.28 -60.21
N ASN A 2 27.97 -22.36 -58.92
CA ASN A 2 26.62 -22.14 -58.40
C ASN A 2 26.62 -22.13 -56.84
N ASN A 3 27.60 -21.47 -56.21
CA ASN A 3 27.67 -21.19 -54.77
C ASN A 3 26.50 -20.29 -54.26
N LYS A 4 25.57 -19.91 -55.15
CA LYS A 4 24.38 -19.11 -54.85
C LYS A 4 23.19 -19.96 -54.39
N LYS A 5 23.17 -21.28 -54.64
CA LYS A 5 22.05 -22.16 -54.22
C LYS A 5 22.17 -22.67 -52.79
N THR A 6 23.38 -22.96 -52.31
CA THR A 6 23.64 -23.41 -50.94
C THR A 6 23.48 -22.29 -49.90
N ALA A 7 23.81 -21.05 -50.25
CA ALA A 7 23.58 -19.88 -49.42
C ALA A 7 22.08 -19.56 -49.21
N ARG A 8 21.22 -19.89 -50.19
CA ARG A 8 19.78 -19.65 -50.12
C ARG A 8 19.04 -20.64 -49.21
N LEU A 9 19.57 -21.86 -49.04
CA LEU A 9 18.97 -22.88 -48.18
C LEU A 9 19.25 -22.63 -46.69
N ARG A 10 20.42 -22.08 -46.34
CA ARG A 10 20.75 -21.68 -44.95
C ARG A 10 20.03 -20.42 -44.48
N ALA A 11 19.67 -19.51 -45.38
CA ALA A 11 18.94 -18.29 -45.04
C ALA A 11 17.45 -18.53 -44.73
N LYS A 12 16.89 -19.71 -45.10
CA LYS A 12 15.48 -20.04 -44.87
C LYS A 12 15.24 -20.70 -43.51
N THR A 13 16.26 -21.32 -42.92
CA THR A 13 16.18 -22.03 -41.62
C THR A 13 16.40 -21.12 -40.40
N LEU A 14 16.80 -19.86 -40.58
CA LEU A 14 16.94 -18.88 -39.48
C LEU A 14 15.69 -18.01 -39.27
N LYS A 15 14.64 -18.19 -40.07
CA LYS A 15 13.34 -17.50 -39.91
C LYS A 15 12.32 -18.38 -39.19
N THR A 16 12.74 -19.14 -38.19
CA THR A 16 11.79 -19.65 -37.19
C THR A 16 11.49 -18.48 -36.25
N SER A 17 10.60 -17.61 -36.72
CA SER A 17 9.99 -16.55 -35.93
C SER A 17 9.48 -17.17 -34.64
N PHE A 18 10.15 -16.90 -33.52
CA PHE A 18 9.58 -17.01 -32.18
C PHE A 18 8.44 -16.01 -32.11
N LYS A 19 7.31 -16.35 -32.73
CA LYS A 19 6.06 -15.64 -32.58
C LYS A 19 5.56 -16.03 -31.20
N THR A 20 6.12 -15.40 -30.17
CA THR A 20 5.59 -15.44 -28.81
C THR A 20 4.17 -14.90 -28.91
N ARG A 21 3.21 -15.81 -29.08
CA ARG A 21 1.79 -15.51 -29.03
C ARG A 21 1.58 -14.97 -27.62
N ARG A 22 1.62 -13.64 -27.45
CA ARG A 22 1.22 -12.99 -26.20
C ARG A 22 -0.21 -13.45 -25.97
N LYS A 23 -0.40 -14.49 -25.16
CA LYS A 23 -1.74 -14.92 -24.73
C LYS A 23 -2.44 -13.66 -24.24
N SER A 24 -3.57 -13.34 -24.87
CA SER A 24 -4.39 -12.16 -24.56
C SER A 24 -4.54 -12.04 -23.04
N LEU A 25 -4.36 -10.83 -22.50
CA LEU A 25 -4.47 -10.57 -21.06
C LEU A 25 -5.82 -11.05 -20.53
N PHE A 26 -6.88 -10.93 -21.32
CA PHE A 26 -8.21 -11.44 -21.02
C PHE A 26 -8.24 -12.97 -20.82
N HIS A 27 -7.52 -13.71 -21.66
CA HIS A 27 -7.44 -15.18 -21.53
C HIS A 27 -6.68 -15.60 -20.26
N ARG A 28 -5.66 -14.82 -19.85
CA ARG A 28 -4.93 -15.06 -18.59
C ARG A 28 -5.78 -14.73 -17.36
N ILE A 29 -6.57 -13.66 -17.43
CA ILE A 29 -7.51 -13.27 -16.35
C ILE A 29 -8.61 -14.32 -16.19
N PHE A 30 -9.14 -14.85 -17.31
CA PHE A 30 -10.17 -15.88 -17.28
C PHE A 30 -9.68 -17.22 -16.71
N ILE A 31 -8.44 -17.64 -17.04
CA ILE A 31 -7.82 -18.84 -16.46
C ILE A 31 -7.61 -18.68 -14.94
N ASN A 32 -7.19 -17.49 -14.50
CA ASN A 32 -6.92 -17.19 -13.08
C ASN A 32 -8.15 -16.64 -12.33
N ARG A 33 -9.37 -16.86 -12.86
CA ARG A 33 -10.62 -16.31 -12.32
C ARG A 33 -10.84 -16.61 -10.83
N GLN A 34 -10.40 -17.78 -10.35
CA GLN A 34 -10.54 -18.17 -8.94
C GLN A 34 -9.80 -17.20 -8.00
N ILE A 35 -8.58 -16.78 -8.36
CA ILE A 35 -7.79 -15.84 -7.56
C ILE A 35 -8.46 -14.46 -7.54
N TYR A 36 -8.98 -14.01 -8.70
CA TYR A 36 -9.72 -12.74 -8.77
C TYR A 36 -11.02 -12.78 -7.96
N ILE A 37 -11.75 -13.90 -7.95
CA ILE A 37 -12.97 -14.04 -7.12
C ILE A 37 -12.65 -13.95 -5.63
N MET A 38 -11.56 -14.56 -5.17
CA MET A 38 -11.12 -14.44 -3.76
C MET A 38 -10.65 -13.01 -3.42
N LEU A 39 -10.12 -12.27 -4.39
CA LEU A 39 -9.66 -10.89 -4.22
C LEU A 39 -10.81 -9.87 -4.19
N ILE A 40 -11.89 -10.11 -4.92
CA ILE A 40 -13.07 -9.22 -5.00
C ILE A 40 -13.61 -8.81 -3.62
N PRO A 41 -13.88 -9.71 -2.65
CA PRO A 41 -14.42 -9.29 -1.34
C PRO A 41 -13.43 -8.41 -0.57
N VAL A 42 -12.12 -8.65 -0.69
CA VAL A 42 -11.08 -7.84 -0.04
C VAL A 42 -11.04 -6.44 -0.66
N ILE A 43 -11.07 -6.34 -1.98
CA ILE A 43 -11.10 -5.05 -2.68
C ILE A 43 -12.38 -4.29 -2.35
N LEU A 44 -13.53 -4.96 -2.39
CA LEU A 44 -14.82 -4.33 -2.12
C LEU A 44 -14.87 -3.79 -0.70
N PHE A 45 -14.40 -4.56 0.27
CA PHE A 45 -14.25 -4.12 1.66
C PHE A 45 -13.36 -2.87 1.74
N TYR A 46 -12.20 -2.89 1.09
CA TYR A 46 -11.29 -1.74 1.12
C TYR A 46 -11.90 -0.50 0.45
N ILE A 47 -12.64 -0.65 -0.64
CA ILE A 47 -13.32 0.46 -1.30
C ILE A 47 -14.35 1.09 -0.35
N ILE A 48 -15.23 0.27 0.23
CA ILE A 48 -16.35 0.76 1.07
C ILE A 48 -15.83 1.35 2.38
N TYR A 49 -14.88 0.70 3.05
CA TYR A 49 -14.47 1.10 4.40
C TYR A 49 -13.24 2.02 4.43
N ARG A 50 -12.41 2.04 3.38
CA ARG A 50 -11.21 2.88 3.34
C ARG A 50 -11.30 4.01 2.33
N TYR A 51 -11.74 3.74 1.09
CA TYR A 51 -11.79 4.78 0.05
C TYR A 51 -13.01 5.69 0.16
N VAL A 52 -14.19 5.17 0.48
CA VAL A 52 -15.39 6.01 0.62
C VAL A 52 -15.21 7.07 1.72
N PRO A 53 -14.69 6.76 2.92
CA PRO A 53 -14.44 7.79 3.94
C PRO A 53 -13.41 8.84 3.52
N MET A 54 -12.49 8.53 2.58
CA MET A 54 -11.54 9.53 2.06
C MET A 54 -12.23 10.65 1.27
N TYR A 55 -13.48 10.46 0.82
CA TYR A 55 -14.27 11.57 0.28
C TYR A 55 -14.44 12.71 1.29
N GLY A 56 -14.39 12.41 2.59
CA GLY A 56 -14.42 13.40 3.67
C GLY A 56 -13.23 14.37 3.66
N ILE A 57 -12.12 14.07 2.98
CA ILE A 57 -10.98 15.00 2.86
C ILE A 57 -11.39 16.30 2.14
N THR A 58 -12.44 16.25 1.30
CA THR A 58 -13.00 17.44 0.65
C THR A 58 -13.59 18.45 1.64
N LEU A 59 -13.94 18.03 2.87
CA LEU A 59 -14.45 18.91 3.92
C LEU A 59 -13.41 19.94 4.36
N ALA A 60 -12.12 19.63 4.27
CA ALA A 60 -11.06 20.56 4.63
C ALA A 60 -11.07 21.84 3.77
N TRP A 61 -11.68 21.80 2.58
CA TRP A 61 -11.74 22.90 1.62
C TRP A 61 -13.09 23.63 1.61
N LYS A 62 -14.04 23.21 2.46
CA LYS A 62 -15.40 23.74 2.51
C LYS A 62 -15.71 24.32 3.90
N ASP A 63 -16.57 25.33 3.98
CA ASP A 63 -17.16 25.78 5.25
C ASP A 63 -18.27 24.80 5.63
N TRP A 64 -17.88 23.72 6.32
CA TRP A 64 -18.82 22.65 6.66
C TRP A 64 -19.86 23.15 7.67
N ARG A 65 -21.08 23.31 7.19
CA ARG A 65 -22.24 23.60 8.03
C ARG A 65 -23.11 22.34 8.09
N PRO A 66 -23.42 21.79 9.28
CA PRO A 66 -24.25 20.59 9.42
C PRO A 66 -25.57 20.65 8.65
N LYS A 67 -26.14 21.86 8.50
CA LYS A 67 -27.39 22.12 7.78
C LYS A 67 -27.36 21.85 6.27
N PHE A 68 -26.22 21.98 5.61
CA PHE A 68 -26.10 21.86 4.15
C PHE A 68 -25.42 20.55 3.68
N GLY A 69 -25.01 19.69 4.63
CA GLY A 69 -24.29 18.46 4.35
C GLY A 69 -22.92 18.67 3.69
N ILE A 70 -22.32 17.57 3.22
CA ILE A 70 -20.98 17.57 2.61
C ILE A 70 -20.99 18.23 1.22
N LEU A 71 -22.11 18.12 0.50
CA LEU A 71 -22.24 18.59 -0.88
C LEU A 71 -22.71 20.04 -1.00
N GLY A 72 -23.53 20.54 -0.09
CA GLY A 72 -24.11 21.89 -0.17
C GLY A 72 -23.31 23.00 0.51
N SER A 73 -22.22 22.66 1.21
CA SER A 73 -21.36 23.64 1.89
C SER A 73 -20.49 24.42 0.88
N PRO A 74 -20.34 25.75 1.02
CA PRO A 74 -19.57 26.57 0.10
C PRO A 74 -18.07 26.26 0.18
N TRP A 75 -17.38 26.40 -0.95
CA TRP A 75 -15.94 26.18 -1.04
C TRP A 75 -15.18 27.40 -0.53
N VAL A 76 -14.33 27.23 0.48
CA VAL A 76 -13.56 28.31 1.14
C VAL A 76 -12.06 28.22 0.87
N GLY A 77 -11.61 27.19 0.14
CA GLY A 77 -10.21 27.07 -0.25
C GLY A 77 -9.30 26.86 0.96
N TRP A 78 -8.40 27.81 1.21
CA TRP A 78 -7.31 27.69 2.20
C TRP A 78 -7.63 28.25 3.59
N GLU A 79 -8.79 28.88 3.78
CA GLU A 79 -9.17 29.55 5.04
C GLU A 79 -9.08 28.62 6.25
N ASN A 80 -9.59 27.40 6.12
CA ASN A 80 -9.53 26.37 7.17
C ASN A 80 -8.09 26.02 7.56
N PHE A 81 -7.17 26.00 6.60
CA PHE A 81 -5.77 25.69 6.88
C PHE A 81 -5.09 26.84 7.63
N GLU A 82 -5.28 28.09 7.17
CA GLU A 82 -4.73 29.27 7.85
C GLU A 82 -5.22 29.39 9.30
N TRP A 83 -6.52 29.15 9.52
CA TRP A 83 -7.11 29.11 10.86
C TRP A 83 -6.48 28.03 11.75
N VAL A 84 -6.20 26.85 11.20
CA VAL A 84 -5.53 25.77 11.93
C VAL A 84 -4.06 26.11 12.22
N PHE A 85 -3.33 26.71 11.28
CA PHE A 85 -1.90 27.05 11.44
C PHE A 85 -1.65 28.23 12.38
N THR A 86 -2.57 29.17 12.48
CA THR A 86 -2.48 30.32 13.40
C THR A 86 -2.75 29.94 14.86
N ARG A 87 -3.29 28.73 15.11
CA ARG A 87 -3.57 28.26 16.47
C ARG A 87 -2.31 27.77 17.19
N PRO A 88 -2.02 28.29 18.40
CA PRO A 88 -0.85 27.85 19.19
C PRO A 88 -0.93 26.37 19.60
N ASP A 89 -2.15 25.82 19.70
CA ASP A 89 -2.37 24.42 20.07
C ASP A 89 -1.89 23.45 19.01
N LEU A 90 -1.93 23.82 17.72
CA LEU A 90 -1.37 22.98 16.65
C LEU A 90 0.14 22.83 16.83
N ALA A 91 0.87 23.91 17.09
CA ALA A 91 2.32 23.86 17.30
C ALA A 91 2.68 23.00 18.52
N ARG A 92 1.90 23.13 19.61
CA ARG A 92 2.04 22.28 20.81
C ARG A 92 1.75 20.81 20.51
N ALA A 93 0.67 20.52 19.79
CA ALA A 93 0.29 19.17 19.42
C ALA A 93 1.34 18.50 18.51
N ILE A 94 1.88 19.22 17.53
CA ILE A 94 2.95 18.74 16.65
C ILE A 94 4.20 18.43 17.47
N ARG A 95 4.65 19.36 18.32
CA ARG A 95 5.81 19.14 19.19
C ARG A 95 5.62 17.92 20.10
N ASN A 96 4.45 17.78 20.72
CA ASN A 96 4.13 16.63 21.57
C ASN A 96 4.12 15.33 20.78
N THR A 97 3.56 15.34 19.57
CA THR A 97 3.53 14.17 18.69
C THR A 97 4.94 13.73 18.30
N PHE A 98 5.82 14.67 17.97
CA PHE A 98 7.23 14.38 17.70
C PHE A 98 7.95 13.83 18.93
N ILE A 99 7.76 14.44 20.11
CA ILE A 99 8.37 13.95 21.37
C ILE A 99 7.90 12.53 21.68
N ILE A 100 6.58 12.29 21.62
CA ILE A 100 6.00 10.97 21.90
C ILE A 100 6.47 9.94 20.87
N SER A 101 6.51 10.30 19.58
CA SER A 101 6.95 9.37 18.52
C SER A 101 8.44 9.06 18.64
N GLY A 102 9.27 10.05 18.98
CA GLY A 102 10.69 9.85 19.29
C GLY A 102 10.88 8.96 20.51
N LEU A 103 10.13 9.18 21.60
CA LEU A 103 10.18 8.35 22.79
C LEU A 103 9.75 6.91 22.51
N LYS A 104 8.69 6.70 21.71
CA LYS A 104 8.26 5.37 21.27
C LYS A 104 9.35 4.68 20.46
N LEU A 105 10.05 5.40 19.58
CA LEU A 105 11.10 4.83 18.76
C LEU A 105 12.37 4.53 19.57
N LEU A 106 12.70 5.33 20.57
CA LEU A 106 13.89 5.12 21.40
C LEU A 106 13.68 4.11 22.54
N ILE A 107 12.45 3.99 23.07
CA ILE A 107 12.15 3.11 24.22
C ILE A 107 11.29 1.94 23.80
N CYS A 108 10.13 2.18 23.19
CA CYS A 108 9.19 1.09 22.86
C CYS A 108 9.70 0.17 21.75
N PHE A 109 10.60 0.62 20.88
CA PHE A 109 11.21 -0.23 19.85
C PHE A 109 12.29 -1.19 20.41
N PRO A 110 13.30 -0.75 21.19
CA PRO A 110 14.29 -1.67 21.74
C PRO A 110 13.75 -2.51 22.90
N LEU A 111 12.69 -2.07 23.58
CA LEU A 111 12.11 -2.80 24.71
C LEU A 111 11.72 -4.26 24.36
N PRO A 112 10.99 -4.55 23.27
CA PRO A 112 10.75 -5.92 22.82
C PRO A 112 12.02 -6.71 22.47
N ILE A 113 13.06 -6.05 21.95
CA ILE A 113 14.33 -6.72 21.59
C ILE A 113 15.05 -7.17 22.85
N VAL A 114 15.19 -6.26 23.83
CA VAL A 114 15.79 -6.57 25.13
C VAL A 114 14.97 -7.65 25.84
N PHE A 115 13.64 -7.55 25.81
CA PHE A 115 12.76 -8.54 26.41
C PHE A 115 12.90 -9.92 25.75
N ALA A 116 13.04 -9.99 24.43
CA ALA A 116 13.29 -11.24 23.72
C ALA A 116 14.64 -11.87 24.09
N ILE A 117 15.69 -11.06 24.28
CA ILE A 117 17.01 -11.53 24.73
C ILE A 117 16.93 -12.06 26.17
N LEU A 118 16.31 -11.29 27.08
CA LEU A 118 16.13 -11.70 28.48
C LEU A 118 15.35 -13.01 28.59
N LEU A 119 14.25 -13.16 27.85
CA LEU A 119 13.49 -14.42 27.80
C LEU A 119 14.35 -15.57 27.25
N ASN A 120 15.15 -15.33 26.22
CA ASN A 120 16.03 -16.33 25.65
C ASN A 120 17.13 -16.80 26.62
N GLU A 121 17.63 -15.90 27.49
CA GLU A 121 18.61 -16.23 28.52
C GLU A 121 17.98 -16.89 29.77
N MET A 122 16.76 -16.49 30.16
CA MET A 122 16.04 -17.10 31.28
C MET A 122 15.52 -18.51 30.98
N VAL A 123 15.21 -18.80 29.71
CA VAL A 123 14.80 -20.14 29.27
C VAL A 123 16.04 -21.02 29.11
N GLY A 124 16.58 -21.47 30.24
CA GLY A 124 17.49 -22.63 30.28
C GLY A 124 16.86 -23.82 29.55
N GLY A 125 17.68 -24.72 29.01
CA GLY A 125 17.30 -25.81 28.10
C GLY A 125 16.16 -26.76 28.52
N ALA A 126 15.59 -26.61 29.72
CA ALA A 126 14.43 -27.32 30.22
C ALA A 126 13.09 -26.86 29.60
N PHE A 127 12.93 -25.59 29.18
CA PHE A 127 11.64 -25.07 28.66
C PHE A 127 11.50 -25.11 27.13
N LYS A 128 12.57 -25.42 26.38
CA LYS A 128 12.53 -25.60 24.92
C LYS A 128 11.63 -26.76 24.47
N LYS A 129 11.34 -27.73 25.35
CA LYS A 129 10.56 -28.93 25.02
C LYS A 129 9.04 -28.81 25.22
N SER A 130 8.55 -27.77 25.89
CA SER A 130 7.11 -27.63 26.20
C SER A 130 6.37 -26.66 25.28
N ILE A 131 7.08 -25.83 24.52
CA ILE A 131 6.52 -24.75 23.70
C ILE A 131 6.75 -24.97 22.19
N GLN A 132 7.49 -26.01 21.80
CA GLN A 132 7.69 -26.40 20.41
C GLN A 132 6.61 -27.39 19.94
#